data_AF-A0AAW8W2V5-F1
#
_entry.id   AF-A0AAW8W2V5-F1
#
_cell.length_a   1.000
_cell.length_b   1.000
_cell.length_c   1.000
_cell.angle_alpha   90.00
_cell.angle_beta   90.00
_cell.angle_gamma   90.00
#
_symmetry.space_group_name_H-M   'P 1'
#
loop_
_entity.id
_entity.type
_entity.pdbx_description
1 polymer ?
#
loop_
_entity_poly.entity_id
_entity_poly.type
_entity_poly.pdbx_seq_one_letter_code
_entity_poly.pdbx_strand_id
1 'polypeptide(L)'
;MSKRWLSMSVITLMMGLGLGAGTSAQAADQAAVTTAPTGISLARSSAAIASAPETMSHARIVTTPDGSVIALTSGPSQFGAAWSTPSTALDLRRNQTIGVWVNLGARHQTGSDGLALVLQNDRRGAAAMPAMGSRVVGETLGVLATDTDPNQTSAQKLSQTAIQRSWALGVVPTSASATAQPRAANAFATVTGTGQHLATLYPALASTYRRLRAGGLLSGWLTPARNAYALVPKTLNSVNDLADGRWHHLTLTWNAQAGTMTTTYDDRNPATAASQPGVSWTVPLDRQAIDPHHTGHVRWGLTATTNRQDTTTLVVVDQTPAAAQTSAVTQLTDLTQHRAVTTGSSVNAGDRVSLTLRLANRNPQATWAAIAGQLAVSLSRGRFRIVGCGLLEDEELRQDVVDRNRNPVA
;
A
#
# COMPACT_ATOMS: atom_id res chain seq x y z
N MET A 1 -53.61 -33.60 -38.03
CA MET A 1 -53.71 -33.14 -36.63
C MET A 1 -52.92 -34.09 -35.74
N SER A 2 -51.93 -33.57 -34.99
CA SER A 2 -51.19 -34.26 -33.91
C SER A 2 -50.30 -35.44 -34.40
N LYS A 3 -49.12 -35.78 -33.87
CA LYS A 3 -48.50 -35.61 -32.57
C LYS A 3 -46.97 -35.65 -32.75
N ARG A 4 -46.28 -34.79 -31.99
CA ARG A 4 -44.86 -34.88 -31.62
C ARG A 4 -44.58 -36.21 -30.92
N TRP A 5 -43.38 -36.76 -31.08
CA TRP A 5 -42.49 -37.31 -30.03
C TRP A 5 -41.23 -37.94 -30.66
N LEU A 6 -40.17 -38.05 -29.86
CA LEU A 6 -38.81 -38.54 -30.15
C LEU A 6 -37.82 -37.53 -30.74
N SER A 7 -37.22 -36.73 -29.84
CA SER A 7 -35.78 -36.39 -29.87
C SER A 7 -35.35 -35.90 -28.47
N MET A 8 -35.54 -36.72 -27.44
CA MET A 8 -34.79 -36.59 -26.18
C MET A 8 -33.77 -37.71 -26.18
N SER A 9 -32.49 -37.38 -26.33
CA SER A 9 -31.32 -38.09 -25.74
C SER A 9 -30.00 -37.73 -26.45
N VAL A 10 -29.61 -36.45 -26.55
CA VAL A 10 -28.18 -36.03 -26.67
C VAL A 10 -28.01 -34.58 -26.18
N ILE A 11 -28.37 -34.26 -24.93
CA ILE A 11 -27.92 -33.01 -24.28
C ILE A 11 -27.70 -33.30 -22.78
N THR A 12 -26.71 -34.12 -22.46
CA THR A 12 -26.28 -34.29 -21.06
C THR A 12 -24.79 -34.57 -20.97
N LEU A 13 -23.94 -33.72 -21.57
CA LEU A 13 -22.52 -33.69 -21.21
C LEU A 13 -21.80 -32.40 -21.68
N MET A 14 -22.33 -31.21 -21.36
CA MET A 14 -21.55 -29.95 -21.44
C MET A 14 -22.13 -28.87 -20.50
N MET A 15 -22.41 -29.22 -19.25
CA MET A 15 -22.69 -28.25 -18.19
C MET A 15 -21.95 -28.69 -16.94
N GLY A 16 -20.68 -28.31 -16.85
CA GLY A 16 -19.86 -28.62 -15.68
C GLY A 16 -18.40 -28.35 -15.94
N LEU A 17 -18.03 -27.11 -16.27
CA LEU A 17 -16.64 -26.62 -16.25
C LEU A 17 -16.53 -25.09 -16.39
N GLY A 18 -17.50 -24.33 -15.87
CA GLY A 18 -17.57 -22.87 -16.09
C GLY A 18 -17.81 -21.97 -14.88
N LEU A 19 -17.84 -22.48 -13.64
CA LEU A 19 -18.26 -21.69 -12.47
C LEU A 19 -17.25 -21.63 -11.30
N GLY A 20 -15.99 -22.03 -11.49
CA GLY A 20 -15.02 -22.14 -10.38
C GLY A 20 -14.09 -20.94 -10.14
N ALA A 21 -13.93 -20.03 -11.09
CA ALA A 21 -12.89 -18.99 -11.00
C ALA A 21 -13.36 -17.68 -10.35
N GLY A 22 -14.60 -17.23 -10.63
CA GLY A 22 -15.11 -15.95 -10.13
C GLY A 22 -15.55 -15.95 -8.66
N THR A 23 -16.01 -17.08 -8.14
CA THR A 23 -16.49 -17.19 -6.75
C THR A 23 -15.35 -17.30 -5.73
N SER A 24 -14.20 -17.86 -6.12
CA SER A 24 -13.05 -18.07 -5.24
C SER A 24 -12.20 -16.80 -5.06
N ALA A 25 -12.01 -16.01 -6.12
CA ALA A 25 -11.29 -14.73 -6.04
C ALA A 25 -12.07 -13.70 -5.21
N GLN A 26 -13.37 -13.53 -5.47
CA GLN A 26 -14.21 -12.60 -4.72
C GLN A 26 -14.36 -13.00 -3.23
N ALA A 27 -14.37 -14.30 -2.92
CA ALA A 27 -14.36 -14.79 -1.53
C ALA A 27 -13.01 -14.55 -0.83
N ALA A 28 -11.89 -14.72 -1.53
CA ALA A 28 -10.56 -14.44 -1.00
C ALA A 28 -10.37 -12.93 -0.73
N ASP A 29 -10.88 -12.06 -1.61
CA ASP A 29 -10.86 -10.61 -1.43
C ASP A 29 -11.64 -10.20 -0.18
N GLN A 30 -12.81 -10.80 0.02
CA GLN A 30 -13.64 -10.53 1.18
C GLN A 30 -12.98 -11.04 2.47
N ALA A 31 -12.30 -12.19 2.43
CA ALA A 31 -11.50 -12.69 3.55
C ALA A 31 -10.31 -11.77 3.88
N ALA A 32 -9.60 -11.25 2.87
CA ALA A 32 -8.50 -10.31 3.06
C ALA A 32 -8.98 -8.98 3.66
N VAL A 33 -10.15 -8.48 3.23
CA VAL A 33 -10.79 -7.29 3.84
C VAL A 33 -11.18 -7.55 5.30
N THR A 34 -11.66 -8.74 5.65
CA THR A 34 -12.02 -9.07 7.05
C THR A 34 -10.81 -9.21 7.97
N THR A 35 -9.64 -9.52 7.42
CA THR A 35 -8.37 -9.65 8.16
C THR A 35 -7.48 -8.42 8.00
N ALA A 36 -8.02 -7.33 7.43
CA ALA A 36 -7.30 -6.09 7.23
C ALA A 36 -6.79 -5.53 8.57
N PRO A 37 -5.49 -5.20 8.68
CA PRO A 37 -4.96 -4.53 9.85
C PRO A 37 -5.64 -3.18 10.11
N THR A 38 -5.53 -2.69 11.34
CA THR A 38 -6.03 -1.36 11.72
C THR A 38 -5.37 -0.28 10.86
N GLY A 39 -6.18 0.68 10.40
CA GLY A 39 -5.71 1.83 9.63
C GLY A 39 -6.56 3.07 9.86
N ILE A 40 -6.27 4.12 9.08
CA ILE A 40 -7.04 5.36 9.15
C ILE A 40 -8.37 5.24 8.41
N SER A 41 -9.39 5.94 8.91
CA SER A 41 -10.67 6.06 8.21
C SER A 41 -10.57 7.03 7.03
N LEU A 42 -11.06 6.62 5.87
CA LEU A 42 -11.06 7.40 4.62
C LEU A 42 -12.48 7.83 4.18
N ALA A 43 -13.50 7.57 4.99
CA ALA A 43 -14.91 7.78 4.62
C ALA A 43 -15.43 9.23 4.74
N ARG A 44 -14.59 10.20 5.13
CA ARG A 44 -15.00 11.59 5.42
C ARG A 44 -14.43 12.59 4.42
N SER A 45 -15.04 13.77 4.35
CA SER A 45 -14.63 14.92 3.51
C SER A 45 -13.19 15.39 3.74
N SER A 46 -12.54 14.96 4.82
CA SER A 46 -11.14 15.24 5.17
C SER A 46 -10.21 14.03 4.98
N ALA A 47 -10.56 13.09 4.09
CA ALA A 47 -9.75 11.91 3.84
C ALA A 47 -8.31 12.30 3.44
N ALA A 48 -7.33 11.61 4.04
CA ALA A 48 -5.92 11.86 3.73
C ALA A 48 -5.52 11.37 2.34
N ILE A 49 -6.29 10.45 1.77
CA ILE A 49 -6.08 9.86 0.45
C ILE A 49 -7.45 9.51 -0.14
N ALA A 50 -7.59 9.68 -1.46
CA ALA A 50 -8.82 9.40 -2.19
C ALA A 50 -8.52 8.65 -3.49
N SER A 51 -9.47 7.84 -3.97
CA SER A 51 -9.38 7.22 -5.29
C SER A 51 -9.16 8.27 -6.38
N ALA A 52 -8.35 7.94 -7.38
CA ALA A 52 -8.15 8.80 -8.53
C ALA A 52 -9.50 9.04 -9.26
N PRO A 53 -9.79 10.27 -9.73
CA PRO A 53 -11.07 10.63 -10.33
C PRO A 53 -11.22 10.14 -11.78
N GLU A 54 -10.16 9.58 -12.35
CA GLU A 54 -10.10 9.15 -13.73
C GLU A 54 -10.96 7.91 -13.98
N THR A 55 -11.68 7.89 -15.10
CA THR A 55 -12.63 6.82 -15.43
C THR A 55 -11.99 5.44 -15.63
N MET A 56 -10.69 5.40 -15.94
CA MET A 56 -9.94 4.13 -16.02
C MET A 56 -9.55 3.57 -14.66
N SER A 57 -9.63 4.36 -13.58
CA SER A 57 -9.32 3.90 -12.23
C SER A 57 -10.48 3.09 -11.65
N HIS A 58 -10.19 1.88 -11.21
CA HIS A 58 -11.13 0.98 -10.54
C HIS A 58 -10.98 1.02 -9.01
N ALA A 59 -10.14 1.94 -8.51
CA ALA A 59 -9.85 2.04 -7.09
C ALA A 59 -11.10 2.42 -6.30
N ARG A 60 -11.43 1.63 -5.28
CA ARG A 60 -12.54 1.90 -4.37
C ARG A 60 -12.10 1.85 -2.92
N ILE A 61 -12.78 2.62 -2.09
CA ILE A 61 -12.58 2.62 -0.64
C ILE A 61 -13.68 1.78 -0.02
N VAL A 62 -13.29 0.77 0.76
CA VAL A 62 -14.17 -0.08 1.55
C VAL A 62 -13.96 0.29 3.03
N THR A 63 -15.03 0.66 3.72
CA THR A 63 -14.96 0.94 5.16
C THR A 63 -14.94 -0.38 5.94
N THR A 64 -14.06 -0.47 6.93
CA THR A 64 -13.98 -1.61 7.86
C THR A 64 -14.19 -1.11 9.30
N PRO A 65 -14.47 -2.00 10.27
CA PRO A 65 -14.57 -1.60 11.68
C PRO A 65 -13.32 -0.87 12.19
N ASP A 66 -12.15 -1.27 11.71
CA ASP A 66 -10.85 -0.79 12.17
C ASP A 66 -10.19 0.21 11.19
N GLY A 67 -10.96 0.81 10.27
CA GLY A 67 -10.48 1.85 9.36
C GLY A 67 -11.06 1.78 7.95
N SER A 68 -10.17 1.72 6.96
CA SER A 68 -10.56 1.65 5.55
C SER A 68 -9.53 0.88 4.74
N VAL A 69 -10.03 0.09 3.80
CA VAL A 69 -9.23 -0.63 2.79
C VAL A 69 -9.43 0.06 1.45
N ILE A 70 -8.33 0.39 0.78
CA ILE A 70 -8.32 0.82 -0.62
C ILE A 70 -8.13 -0.44 -1.47
N ALA A 71 -9.19 -0.87 -2.14
CA ALA A 71 -9.08 -1.88 -3.18
C ALA A 71 -8.69 -1.18 -4.48
N LEU A 72 -7.40 -1.19 -4.82
CA LEU A 72 -6.88 -0.55 -6.03
C LEU A 72 -7.37 -1.30 -7.28
N THR A 73 -7.31 -2.62 -7.24
CA THR A 73 -7.84 -3.52 -8.28
C THR A 73 -8.61 -4.65 -7.63
N SER A 74 -9.57 -5.23 -8.33
CA SER A 74 -10.32 -6.41 -7.87
C SER A 74 -10.77 -7.32 -9.01
N GLY A 75 -10.00 -7.36 -10.08
CA GLY A 75 -10.39 -8.01 -11.30
C GLY A 75 -9.30 -7.90 -12.36
N PRO A 76 -9.47 -8.61 -13.48
CA PRO A 76 -8.44 -8.71 -14.49
C PRO A 76 -8.39 -7.43 -15.33
N SER A 77 -7.21 -7.07 -15.81
CA SER A 77 -6.96 -5.95 -16.72
C SER A 77 -7.41 -4.60 -16.16
N GLN A 78 -7.24 -4.38 -14.87
CA GLN A 78 -7.62 -3.15 -14.18
C GLN A 78 -6.41 -2.30 -13.83
N PHE A 79 -6.64 -1.00 -13.83
CA PHE A 79 -5.76 0.00 -13.23
C PHE A 79 -6.47 0.59 -12.01
N GLY A 80 -5.73 0.77 -10.94
CA GLY A 80 -6.17 1.44 -9.73
C GLY A 80 -5.17 2.50 -9.31
N ALA A 81 -5.67 3.65 -8.86
CA ALA A 81 -4.84 4.65 -8.22
C ALA A 81 -5.59 5.35 -7.09
N ALA A 82 -4.87 5.69 -6.04
CA ALA A 82 -5.35 6.55 -4.97
C ALA A 82 -4.26 7.56 -4.61
N TRP A 83 -4.65 8.81 -4.41
CA TRP A 83 -3.73 9.91 -4.20
C TRP A 83 -4.07 10.71 -2.96
N SER A 84 -3.05 11.15 -2.24
CA SER A 84 -3.18 12.08 -1.13
C SER A 84 -3.91 13.36 -1.53
N THR A 85 -4.64 13.97 -0.60
CA THR A 85 -5.23 15.29 -0.83
C THR A 85 -4.16 16.38 -0.71
N PRO A 86 -4.39 17.60 -1.22
CA PRO A 86 -3.40 18.68 -1.11
C PRO A 86 -2.94 18.96 0.33
N SER A 87 -3.85 18.82 1.30
CA SER A 87 -3.56 19.04 2.73
C SER A 87 -2.70 17.95 3.37
N THR A 88 -2.55 16.79 2.73
CA THR A 88 -1.77 15.66 3.23
C THR A 88 -0.61 15.29 2.31
N ALA A 89 -0.26 16.18 1.38
CA ALA A 89 0.94 16.06 0.57
C ALA A 89 2.20 15.98 1.45
N LEU A 90 3.22 15.28 0.96
CA LEU A 90 4.52 15.21 1.62
C LEU A 90 5.23 16.57 1.46
N ASP A 91 5.62 17.18 2.56
CA ASP A 91 6.48 18.36 2.64
C ASP A 91 7.95 17.92 2.63
N LEU A 92 8.64 18.18 1.52
CA LEU A 92 10.04 17.81 1.31
C LEU A 92 11.01 18.55 2.24
N ARG A 93 10.55 19.55 3.00
CA ARG A 93 11.37 20.35 3.92
C ARG A 93 11.36 19.78 5.35
N ARG A 94 10.54 18.77 5.64
CA ARG A 94 10.37 18.20 6.98
C ARG A 94 10.49 16.69 6.96
N ASN A 95 10.99 16.11 8.05
CA ASN A 95 10.99 14.66 8.19
C ASN A 95 9.56 14.16 8.31
N GLN A 96 9.19 13.17 7.52
CA GLN A 96 7.83 12.63 7.45
C GLN A 96 7.84 11.15 7.11
N THR A 97 6.74 10.47 7.44
CA THR A 97 6.61 9.03 7.25
C THR A 97 5.26 8.70 6.62
N ILE A 98 5.25 7.68 5.77
CA ILE A 98 4.06 7.04 5.20
C ILE A 98 4.12 5.57 5.61
N GLY A 99 3.01 5.05 6.13
CA GLY A 99 2.87 3.64 6.51
C GLY A 99 1.67 3.05 5.80
N VAL A 100 1.87 1.87 5.21
CA VAL A 100 0.82 1.13 4.53
C VAL A 100 0.95 -0.37 4.78
N TRP A 101 -0.20 -1.04 4.86
CA TRP A 101 -0.31 -2.48 4.71
C TRP A 101 -0.71 -2.81 3.28
N VAL A 102 -0.10 -3.83 2.71
CA VAL A 102 -0.38 -4.28 1.34
C VAL A 102 -0.73 -5.76 1.34
N ASN A 103 -1.74 -6.14 0.55
CA ASN A 103 -2.08 -7.53 0.26
C ASN A 103 -2.24 -7.68 -1.25
N LEU A 104 -1.40 -8.53 -1.86
CA LEU A 104 -1.36 -8.74 -3.31
C LEU A 104 -2.10 -10.02 -3.74
N GLY A 105 -2.87 -10.63 -2.84
CA GLY A 105 -3.52 -11.92 -3.03
C GLY A 105 -2.56 -13.11 -2.89
N ALA A 106 -3.07 -14.33 -3.02
CA ALA A 106 -2.33 -15.58 -2.75
C ALA A 106 -1.81 -16.30 -4.01
N ARG A 107 -1.63 -15.59 -5.13
CA ARG A 107 -1.29 -16.19 -6.43
C ARG A 107 0.22 -16.19 -6.76
N HIS A 108 1.05 -16.05 -5.72
CA HIS A 108 2.51 -16.16 -5.78
C HIS A 108 3.12 -15.37 -6.96
N GLN A 109 4.28 -15.78 -7.46
CA GLN A 109 5.08 -15.16 -8.54
C GLN A 109 4.33 -14.77 -9.84
N THR A 110 3.06 -15.16 -10.01
CA THR A 110 2.19 -14.80 -11.14
C THR A 110 1.02 -13.87 -10.80
N GLY A 111 0.80 -13.61 -9.51
CA GLY A 111 -0.44 -13.08 -8.98
C GLY A 111 -0.67 -11.59 -9.19
N SER A 112 0.27 -10.73 -8.87
CA SER A 112 0.10 -9.27 -9.04
C SER A 112 1.16 -8.73 -10.00
N ASP A 113 0.74 -8.08 -11.08
CA ASP A 113 1.66 -7.42 -12.02
C ASP A 113 2.27 -6.15 -11.45
N GLY A 114 1.68 -5.66 -10.35
CA GLY A 114 2.43 -5.02 -9.29
C GLY A 114 1.76 -3.76 -8.74
N LEU A 115 2.33 -3.34 -7.63
CA LEU A 115 1.94 -2.19 -6.82
C LEU A 115 3.09 -1.19 -6.84
N ALA A 116 2.79 0.10 -6.85
CA ALA A 116 3.77 1.14 -6.58
C ALA A 116 3.26 2.13 -5.53
N LEU A 117 4.14 2.48 -4.58
CA LEU A 117 4.03 3.71 -3.82
C LEU A 117 4.73 4.82 -4.59
N VAL A 118 4.04 5.92 -4.81
CA VAL A 118 4.47 6.96 -5.75
C VAL A 118 4.51 8.32 -5.06
N LEU A 119 5.59 9.07 -5.32
CA LEU A 119 5.68 10.52 -5.08
C LEU A 119 5.64 11.21 -6.44
N GLN A 120 4.80 12.24 -6.63
CA GLN A 120 4.67 12.92 -7.92
C GLN A 120 4.23 14.39 -7.83
N ASN A 121 4.68 15.19 -8.81
CA ASN A 121 4.16 16.51 -9.17
C ASN A 121 3.77 16.58 -10.67
N ASP A 122 3.15 15.51 -11.17
CA ASP A 122 2.51 15.49 -12.48
C ASP A 122 1.45 16.61 -12.52
N ARG A 123 1.41 17.33 -13.64
CA ARG A 123 0.46 18.44 -13.86
C ARG A 123 -1.01 18.01 -13.76
N ARG A 124 -1.29 16.71 -13.93
CA ARG A 124 -2.64 16.13 -13.80
C ARG A 124 -3.07 15.97 -12.34
N GLY A 125 -2.17 16.14 -11.36
CA GLY A 125 -2.49 16.08 -9.94
C GLY A 125 -3.09 14.72 -9.55
N ALA A 126 -4.31 14.71 -9.00
CA ALA A 126 -5.02 13.48 -8.63
C ALA A 126 -5.41 12.60 -9.84
N ALA A 127 -5.40 13.16 -11.05
CA ALA A 127 -5.67 12.47 -12.30
C ALA A 127 -4.40 11.85 -12.93
N ALA A 128 -3.28 11.84 -12.22
CA ALA A 128 -2.04 11.28 -12.72
C ALA A 128 -2.16 9.77 -13.00
N MET A 129 -1.81 9.39 -14.23
CA MET A 129 -1.71 8.00 -14.68
C MET A 129 -0.77 7.89 -15.90
N PRO A 130 -0.23 6.71 -16.22
CA PRO A 130 0.41 6.48 -17.51
C PRO A 130 -0.55 6.72 -18.68
N ALA A 131 -0.03 7.11 -19.84
CA ALA A 131 -0.82 7.23 -21.07
C ALA A 131 -1.14 5.83 -21.60
N MET A 132 -2.16 5.22 -21.00
CA MET A 132 -2.71 3.94 -21.43
C MET A 132 -3.70 4.17 -22.59
N GLY A 133 -3.67 3.27 -23.57
CA GLY A 133 -4.73 3.19 -24.58
C GLY A 133 -6.01 2.57 -23.99
N SER A 134 -6.85 1.99 -24.83
CA SER A 134 -8.06 1.27 -24.41
C SER A 134 -7.81 -0.01 -23.60
N ARG A 135 -6.55 -0.37 -23.36
CA ARG A 135 -6.15 -1.58 -22.64
C ARG A 135 -5.13 -1.23 -21.56
N VAL A 136 -5.38 -1.72 -20.35
CA VAL A 136 -4.43 -1.65 -19.23
C VAL A 136 -3.22 -2.53 -19.55
N VAL A 137 -2.04 -1.97 -19.32
CA VAL A 137 -0.76 -2.64 -19.50
C VAL A 137 -0.22 -3.00 -18.11
N GLY A 138 -0.37 -4.28 -17.73
CA GLY A 138 -0.11 -4.80 -16.38
C GLY A 138 1.29 -4.48 -15.84
N GLU A 139 2.33 -4.56 -16.66
CA GLU A 139 3.71 -4.29 -16.22
C GLU A 139 3.98 -2.83 -15.85
N THR A 140 3.07 -1.89 -16.16
CA THR A 140 3.31 -0.47 -15.85
C THR A 140 3.29 -0.17 -14.35
N LEU A 141 2.82 -1.08 -13.50
CA LEU A 141 2.53 -0.82 -12.07
C LEU A 141 1.55 0.34 -11.87
N GLY A 142 0.89 0.80 -12.94
CA GLY A 142 0.11 2.03 -12.95
C GLY A 142 0.92 3.32 -12.82
N VAL A 143 2.25 3.29 -13.01
CA VAL A 143 3.13 4.47 -12.89
C VAL A 143 4.15 4.62 -14.03
N LEU A 144 4.64 3.50 -14.57
CA LEU A 144 5.65 3.44 -15.62
C LEU A 144 5.06 3.71 -17.01
N ALA A 145 5.94 4.03 -17.96
CA ALA A 145 5.61 4.23 -19.35
C ALA A 145 4.97 2.99 -20.01
N THR A 146 4.12 3.26 -21.01
CA THR A 146 3.36 2.26 -21.75
C THR A 146 4.08 1.85 -23.04
N ASP A 147 4.71 0.68 -23.05
CA ASP A 147 5.41 0.10 -24.22
C ASP A 147 4.44 -0.57 -25.20
N THR A 148 3.61 0.23 -25.87
CA THR A 148 2.57 -0.25 -26.82
C THR A 148 2.92 -0.01 -28.29
N ASP A 149 3.90 0.85 -28.56
CA ASP A 149 4.41 1.15 -29.90
C ASP A 149 5.71 0.36 -30.16
N PRO A 150 5.68 -0.70 -30.98
CA PRO A 150 6.84 -1.54 -31.26
C PRO A 150 7.90 -0.82 -32.11
N ASN A 151 7.55 0.31 -32.72
CA ASN A 151 8.46 1.13 -33.51
C ASN A 151 9.10 2.25 -32.66
N GLN A 152 8.75 2.34 -31.37
CA GLN A 152 9.32 3.33 -30.48
C GLN A 152 10.80 3.04 -30.24
N THR A 153 11.67 3.89 -30.79
CA THR A 153 13.12 3.76 -30.67
C THR A 153 13.73 4.69 -29.60
N SER A 154 12.96 5.64 -29.07
CA SER A 154 13.42 6.63 -28.10
C SER A 154 12.86 6.33 -26.71
N ALA A 155 13.76 6.00 -25.78
CA ALA A 155 13.45 5.90 -24.36
C ALA A 155 12.89 7.22 -23.80
N GLN A 156 13.27 8.37 -24.36
CA GLN A 156 12.75 9.68 -23.97
C GLN A 156 11.28 9.86 -24.37
N LYS A 157 10.91 9.45 -25.59
CA LYS A 157 9.50 9.50 -26.02
C LYS A 157 8.66 8.49 -25.24
N LEU A 158 9.23 7.33 -24.91
CA LEU A 158 8.57 6.35 -24.06
C LEU A 158 8.35 6.93 -22.65
N SER A 159 9.36 7.47 -21.98
CA SER A 159 9.24 7.94 -20.60
C SER A 159 8.24 9.10 -20.43
N GLN A 160 7.95 9.84 -21.49
CA GLN A 160 6.88 10.86 -21.53
C GLN A 160 5.47 10.28 -21.36
N THR A 161 5.28 8.96 -21.54
CA THR A 161 4.00 8.29 -21.31
C THR A 161 3.82 7.80 -19.88
N ALA A 162 4.84 7.86 -19.01
CA ALA A 162 4.73 7.54 -17.60
C ALA A 162 4.00 8.62 -16.80
N ILE A 163 3.80 8.41 -15.49
CA ILE A 163 3.48 9.52 -14.57
C ILE A 163 4.70 10.45 -14.51
N GLN A 164 4.51 11.72 -14.80
CA GLN A 164 5.59 12.69 -14.93
C GLN A 164 6.03 13.21 -13.56
N ARG A 165 7.30 13.65 -13.47
CA ARG A 165 7.91 14.22 -12.26
C ARG A 165 7.69 13.35 -11.04
N SER A 166 8.09 12.09 -11.14
CA SER A 166 7.72 11.07 -10.18
C SER A 166 8.90 10.20 -9.76
N TRP A 167 8.80 9.70 -8.53
CA TRP A 167 9.59 8.62 -7.98
C TRP A 167 8.64 7.53 -7.51
N ALA A 168 9.02 6.27 -7.68
CA ALA A 168 8.21 5.15 -7.27
C ALA A 168 9.03 4.08 -6.56
N LEU A 169 8.46 3.51 -5.50
CA LEU A 169 8.84 2.21 -4.95
C LEU A 169 7.83 1.18 -5.49
N GLY A 170 8.28 0.36 -6.42
CA GLY A 170 7.46 -0.67 -7.08
C GLY A 170 7.76 -2.07 -6.57
N VAL A 171 6.72 -2.89 -6.40
CA VAL A 171 6.82 -4.34 -6.35
C VAL A 171 6.93 -4.82 -7.79
N VAL A 172 8.13 -5.19 -8.22
CA VAL A 172 8.37 -5.70 -9.57
C VAL A 172 8.22 -7.22 -9.55
N PRO A 173 7.30 -7.79 -10.35
CA PRO A 173 7.12 -9.23 -10.40
C PRO A 173 8.32 -9.91 -11.07
N THR A 174 8.43 -11.22 -10.87
CA THR A 174 9.38 -12.07 -11.59
C THR A 174 9.15 -12.02 -13.10
N SER A 175 10.21 -11.94 -13.91
CA SER A 175 10.08 -12.18 -15.35
C SER A 175 9.73 -13.65 -15.61
N ALA A 176 8.54 -13.92 -16.15
CA ALA A 176 8.19 -15.25 -16.62
C ALA A 176 8.80 -15.59 -17.99
N SER A 177 9.38 -14.61 -18.72
CA SER A 177 9.89 -14.81 -20.07
C SER A 177 11.30 -14.25 -20.25
N ALA A 178 12.23 -15.11 -20.68
CA ALA A 178 13.57 -14.71 -21.12
C ALA A 178 13.57 -13.95 -22.48
N THR A 179 12.41 -13.86 -23.15
CA THR A 179 12.28 -13.23 -24.47
C THR A 179 11.39 -11.99 -24.40
N ALA A 180 12.01 -10.82 -24.50
CA ALA A 180 11.31 -9.55 -24.65
C ALA A 180 10.47 -9.58 -25.94
N GLN A 181 9.15 -9.50 -25.82
CA GLN A 181 8.22 -9.47 -26.95
C GLN A 181 7.70 -8.03 -27.15
N PRO A 182 7.75 -7.49 -28.39
CA PRO A 182 7.25 -6.15 -28.66
C PRO A 182 5.75 -6.06 -28.41
N ARG A 183 5.27 -4.95 -27.82
CA ARG A 183 3.85 -4.68 -27.47
C ARG A 183 3.24 -5.64 -26.43
N ALA A 184 3.97 -6.66 -26.00
CA ALA A 184 3.49 -7.57 -24.98
C ALA A 184 3.56 -6.92 -23.60
N ALA A 185 4.42 -5.89 -23.43
CA ALA A 185 4.83 -5.38 -22.14
C ALA A 185 5.11 -6.56 -21.22
N ASN A 186 6.13 -7.35 -21.59
CA ASN A 186 6.62 -8.51 -20.85
C ASN A 186 8.14 -8.42 -20.57
N ALA A 187 8.73 -7.23 -20.77
CA ALA A 187 10.17 -7.02 -20.90
C ALA A 187 10.77 -6.24 -19.73
N PHE A 188 9.93 -5.66 -18.86
CA PHE A 188 10.38 -4.86 -17.72
C PHE A 188 11.19 -5.67 -16.72
N ALA A 189 10.81 -6.93 -16.49
CA ALA A 189 11.51 -7.80 -15.55
C ALA A 189 12.70 -8.55 -16.18
N THR A 190 12.96 -8.43 -17.50
CA THR A 190 14.04 -9.17 -18.19
C THR A 190 15.44 -8.87 -17.63
N VAL A 191 15.61 -7.80 -16.86
CA VAL A 191 16.90 -7.35 -16.33
C VAL A 191 16.96 -7.42 -14.80
N THR A 192 15.83 -7.68 -14.14
CA THR A 192 15.74 -7.72 -12.67
C THR A 192 15.97 -9.12 -12.08
N GLY A 193 16.11 -10.15 -12.92
CA GLY A 193 16.40 -11.52 -12.46
C GLY A 193 15.17 -12.26 -11.91
N THR A 194 15.42 -13.35 -11.19
CA THR A 194 14.38 -14.19 -10.56
C THR A 194 14.06 -13.72 -9.13
N GLY A 195 12.89 -14.08 -8.61
CA GLY A 195 12.35 -13.57 -7.34
C GLY A 195 11.56 -12.26 -7.47
N GLN A 196 10.69 -11.97 -6.50
CA GLN A 196 10.04 -10.67 -6.38
C GLN A 196 11.03 -9.66 -5.78
N HIS A 197 10.95 -8.42 -6.25
CA HIS A 197 11.84 -7.36 -5.81
C HIS A 197 11.07 -6.09 -5.47
N LEU A 198 11.55 -5.36 -4.48
CA LEU A 198 11.25 -3.96 -4.30
C LEU A 198 12.26 -3.12 -5.08
N ALA A 199 11.77 -2.34 -6.03
CA ALA A 199 12.59 -1.52 -6.91
C ALA A 199 12.26 -0.04 -6.75
N THR A 200 13.28 0.82 -6.76
CA THR A 200 13.09 2.27 -6.83
C THR A 200 13.33 2.78 -8.25
N LEU A 201 12.45 3.64 -8.73
CA LEU A 201 12.38 4.05 -10.14
C LEU A 201 12.09 5.55 -10.25
N TYR A 202 12.49 6.15 -11.37
CA TYR A 202 12.04 7.49 -11.79
C TYR A 202 11.29 7.34 -13.12
N PRO A 203 9.97 7.06 -13.08
CA PRO A 203 9.18 6.69 -14.26
C PRO A 203 9.29 7.66 -15.44
N ALA A 204 9.48 8.95 -15.19
CA ALA A 204 9.57 9.97 -16.24
C ALA A 204 10.96 10.08 -16.91
N LEU A 205 11.98 9.42 -16.38
CA LEU A 205 13.35 9.52 -16.91
C LEU A 205 13.62 8.43 -17.96
N ALA A 206 14.17 8.84 -19.10
CA ALA A 206 14.58 7.91 -20.15
C ALA A 206 15.57 6.84 -19.66
N SER A 207 16.42 7.18 -18.68
CA SER A 207 17.39 6.26 -18.09
C SER A 207 16.76 5.06 -17.38
N THR A 208 15.47 5.12 -17.04
CA THR A 208 14.73 3.99 -16.46
C THR A 208 14.41 2.91 -17.50
N TYR A 209 14.51 3.22 -18.80
CA TYR A 209 14.11 2.34 -19.88
C TYR A 209 15.29 1.98 -20.79
N ARG A 210 15.70 0.71 -20.77
CA ARG A 210 16.70 0.17 -21.71
C ARG A 210 16.00 -0.47 -22.89
N ARG A 211 16.22 0.09 -24.08
CA ARG A 211 15.69 -0.47 -25.33
C ARG A 211 16.33 -1.81 -25.64
N LEU A 212 15.49 -2.81 -25.86
CA LEU A 212 15.83 -4.13 -26.37
C LEU A 212 15.33 -4.25 -27.81
N ARG A 213 16.14 -4.83 -28.69
CA ARG A 213 15.68 -5.24 -30.01
C ARG A 213 14.98 -6.59 -29.87
N ALA A 214 13.74 -6.66 -30.33
CA ALA A 214 12.91 -7.82 -30.21
C ALA A 214 12.50 -8.32 -31.61
N GLY A 215 12.88 -9.56 -31.91
CA GLY A 215 12.66 -10.21 -33.20
C GLY A 215 13.38 -11.55 -33.29
N GLY A 216 12.86 -12.48 -34.10
CA GLY A 216 13.48 -13.80 -34.34
C GLY A 216 14.71 -13.72 -35.25
N LEU A 217 15.31 -14.88 -35.54
CA LEU A 217 16.56 -15.04 -36.32
C LEU A 217 16.59 -14.30 -37.68
N LEU A 218 15.42 -13.99 -38.25
CA LEU A 218 15.26 -13.33 -39.56
C LEU A 218 14.75 -11.86 -39.47
N SER A 219 14.64 -11.30 -38.26
CA SER A 219 14.24 -9.89 -38.08
C SER A 219 15.33 -8.94 -38.59
N GLY A 220 14.94 -7.91 -39.35
CA GLY A 220 15.86 -7.03 -40.08
C GLY A 220 16.16 -7.46 -41.53
N TRP A 221 15.98 -8.75 -41.87
CA TRP A 221 16.08 -9.23 -43.26
C TRP A 221 14.69 -9.39 -43.91
N LEU A 222 13.73 -10.03 -43.23
CA LEU A 222 12.38 -10.31 -43.79
C LEU A 222 11.24 -9.52 -43.11
N THR A 223 11.45 -9.07 -41.88
CA THR A 223 10.44 -8.33 -41.09
C THR A 223 11.07 -7.13 -40.38
N PRO A 224 10.34 -6.02 -40.22
CA PRO A 224 10.85 -4.85 -39.50
C PRO A 224 11.26 -5.22 -38.07
N ALA A 225 12.46 -4.79 -37.66
CA ALA A 225 12.90 -4.94 -36.28
C ALA A 225 11.94 -4.16 -35.36
N ARG A 226 11.50 -4.81 -34.28
CA ARG A 226 10.63 -4.20 -33.27
C ARG A 226 11.41 -3.95 -31.98
N ASN A 227 10.88 -3.06 -31.15
CA ASN A 227 11.48 -2.68 -29.90
C ASN A 227 10.62 -3.14 -28.73
N ALA A 228 11.29 -3.49 -27.65
CA ALA A 228 10.73 -3.67 -26.33
C ALA A 228 11.62 -2.92 -25.34
N TYR A 229 11.14 -2.62 -24.14
CA TYR A 229 11.95 -1.94 -23.12
C TYR A 229 12.04 -2.75 -21.84
N ALA A 230 13.24 -2.77 -21.25
CA ALA A 230 13.46 -3.31 -19.92
C ALA A 230 13.67 -2.19 -18.90
N LEU A 231 13.34 -2.47 -17.63
CA LEU A 231 13.58 -1.52 -16.55
C LEU A 231 15.03 -1.55 -16.10
N VAL A 232 15.55 -0.35 -15.84
CA VAL A 232 16.81 -0.13 -15.14
C VAL A 232 16.47 0.60 -13.85
N PRO A 233 16.15 -0.15 -12.76
CA PRO A 233 15.82 0.46 -11.49
C PRO A 233 17.07 1.08 -10.84
N LYS A 234 16.86 2.06 -9.97
CA LYS A 234 17.93 2.68 -9.16
C LYS A 234 18.40 1.76 -8.06
N THR A 235 17.47 1.04 -7.45
CA THR A 235 17.75 -0.06 -6.52
C THR A 235 16.87 -1.23 -6.84
N LEU A 236 17.38 -2.43 -6.54
CA LEU A 236 16.65 -3.67 -6.68
C LEU A 236 16.95 -4.53 -5.46
N ASN A 237 15.95 -4.70 -4.61
CA ASN A 237 16.09 -5.38 -3.34
C ASN A 237 15.20 -6.61 -3.31
N SER A 238 15.80 -7.78 -3.16
CA SER A 238 15.08 -9.03 -3.01
C SER A 238 14.22 -9.01 -1.75
N VAL A 239 12.97 -9.47 -1.89
CA VAL A 239 12.04 -9.66 -0.78
C VAL A 239 11.47 -11.07 -0.82
N ASN A 240 10.84 -11.48 0.28
CA ASN A 240 9.99 -12.66 0.25
C ASN A 240 8.78 -12.41 -0.65
N ASP A 241 8.12 -13.47 -1.07
CA ASP A 241 6.92 -13.38 -1.91
C ASP A 241 5.81 -12.59 -1.18
N LEU A 242 5.50 -11.39 -1.69
CA LEU A 242 4.45 -10.49 -1.22
C LEU A 242 3.05 -10.90 -1.70
N ALA A 243 2.98 -11.85 -2.64
CA ALA A 243 1.73 -12.40 -3.16
C ALA A 243 1.41 -13.76 -2.52
N ASP A 244 1.65 -13.86 -1.21
CA ASP A 244 1.37 -15.04 -0.37
C ASP A 244 -0.02 -14.99 0.31
N GLY A 245 -0.84 -13.98 -0.02
CA GLY A 245 -2.17 -13.76 0.54
C GLY A 245 -2.20 -13.07 1.90
N ARG A 246 -1.04 -12.73 2.47
CA ARG A 246 -0.93 -12.07 3.77
C ARG A 246 -0.80 -10.55 3.61
N TRP A 247 -0.98 -9.86 4.73
CA TRP A 247 -0.73 -8.44 4.83
C TRP A 247 0.74 -8.19 5.19
N HIS A 248 1.43 -7.43 4.35
CA HIS A 248 2.80 -6.97 4.57
C HIS A 248 2.83 -5.48 4.88
N HIS A 249 3.70 -5.05 5.78
CA HIS A 249 3.82 -3.63 6.11
C HIS A 249 4.97 -2.98 5.32
N LEU A 250 4.75 -1.76 4.84
CA LEU A 250 5.75 -0.90 4.22
C LEU A 250 5.75 0.47 4.88
N THR A 251 6.90 0.85 5.43
CA THR A 251 7.15 2.19 5.97
C THR A 251 8.09 2.96 5.05
N LEU A 252 7.70 4.14 4.59
CA LEU A 252 8.57 5.09 3.90
C LEU A 252 8.87 6.26 4.83
N THR A 253 10.14 6.52 5.12
CA THR A 253 10.59 7.63 5.96
C THR A 253 11.46 8.58 5.14
N TRP A 254 10.97 9.81 4.98
CA TRP A 254 11.71 10.91 4.36
C TRP A 254 12.56 11.64 5.39
N ASN A 255 13.85 11.77 5.11
CA ASN A 255 14.78 12.62 5.85
C ASN A 255 15.09 13.88 5.02
N ALA A 256 14.53 15.01 5.42
CA ALA A 256 14.65 16.26 4.68
C ALA A 256 16.06 16.84 4.70
N GLN A 257 16.80 16.64 5.80
CA GLN A 257 18.16 17.15 5.94
C GLN A 257 19.14 16.32 5.11
N ALA A 258 19.02 14.98 5.15
CA ALA A 258 19.89 14.09 4.41
C ALA A 258 19.50 13.98 2.92
N GLY A 259 18.26 14.33 2.56
CA GLY A 259 17.76 14.17 1.21
C GLY A 259 17.52 12.71 0.83
N THR A 260 17.18 11.86 1.80
CA THR A 260 17.07 10.41 1.62
C THR A 260 15.68 9.87 1.97
N MET A 261 15.26 8.84 1.24
CA MET A 261 14.09 8.04 1.53
C MET A 261 14.53 6.67 2.04
N THR A 262 14.07 6.30 3.23
CA THR A 262 14.25 4.96 3.80
C THR A 262 12.96 4.18 3.65
N THR A 263 13.03 3.02 3.01
CA THR A 263 11.95 2.04 2.96
C THR A 263 12.24 0.95 3.96
N THR A 264 11.29 0.64 4.84
CA THR A 264 11.31 -0.53 5.72
C THR A 264 10.17 -1.46 5.36
N TYR A 265 10.50 -2.73 5.15
CA TYR A 265 9.59 -3.81 4.78
C TYR A 265 9.40 -4.77 5.97
N ASP A 266 8.15 -5.20 6.20
CA ASP A 266 7.74 -6.14 7.25
C ASP A 266 8.21 -5.74 8.66
N ASP A 267 8.10 -4.44 8.97
CA ASP A 267 8.43 -3.86 10.28
C ASP A 267 7.25 -3.83 11.26
N ARG A 268 6.12 -4.45 10.92
CA ARG A 268 4.96 -4.57 11.81
C ARG A 268 4.29 -5.92 11.68
N ASN A 269 3.75 -6.41 12.81
CA ASN A 269 2.92 -7.61 12.84
C ASN A 269 1.49 -7.31 12.35
N PRO A 270 0.95 -8.02 11.34
CA PRO A 270 -0.37 -7.72 10.77
C PRO A 270 -1.55 -7.96 11.73
N ALA A 271 -1.39 -8.83 12.74
CA ALA A 271 -2.46 -9.14 13.69
C ALA A 271 -2.46 -8.18 14.91
N THR A 272 -1.29 -7.68 15.31
CA THR A 272 -1.15 -6.88 16.54
C THR A 272 -0.66 -5.45 16.33
N ALA A 273 -0.29 -5.08 15.09
CA ALA A 273 0.41 -3.85 14.73
C ALA A 273 1.73 -3.60 15.49
N ALA A 274 2.23 -4.58 16.25
CA ALA A 274 3.45 -4.45 17.02
C ALA A 274 4.66 -4.28 16.08
N SER A 275 5.55 -3.35 16.42
CA SER A 275 6.78 -3.12 15.68
C SER A 275 7.69 -4.36 15.70
N GLN A 276 8.35 -4.61 14.58
CA GLN A 276 9.33 -5.66 14.34
C GLN A 276 10.53 -5.05 13.60
N PRO A 277 11.71 -5.69 13.59
CA PRO A 277 12.92 -5.10 12.99
C PRO A 277 12.76 -4.75 11.50
N GLY A 278 12.01 -5.56 10.75
CA GLY A 278 11.86 -5.44 9.31
C GLY A 278 13.19 -5.49 8.55
N VAL A 279 13.14 -5.17 7.26
CA VAL A 279 14.32 -5.00 6.39
C VAL A 279 14.29 -3.60 5.80
N SER A 280 15.39 -2.87 5.91
CA SER A 280 15.45 -1.46 5.50
C SER A 280 16.44 -1.21 4.37
N TRP A 281 16.08 -0.30 3.46
CA TRP A 281 16.97 0.24 2.44
C TRP A 281 16.81 1.75 2.36
N THR A 282 17.92 2.46 2.18
CA THR A 282 17.92 3.92 2.08
C THR A 282 18.48 4.34 0.73
N VAL A 283 17.79 5.28 0.08
CA VAL A 283 18.18 5.82 -1.22
C VAL A 283 18.16 7.36 -1.19
N PRO A 284 19.09 8.03 -1.89
CA PRO A 284 18.95 9.46 -2.14
C PRO A 284 17.75 9.72 -3.05
N LEU A 285 16.99 10.76 -2.73
CA LEU A 285 15.86 11.21 -3.54
C LEU A 285 16.30 12.42 -4.39
N ASP A 286 16.25 12.27 -5.70
CA ASP A 286 16.51 13.35 -6.64
C ASP A 286 15.28 14.28 -6.68
N ARG A 287 15.39 15.37 -5.94
CA ARG A 287 14.34 16.38 -5.85
C ARG A 287 14.09 17.10 -7.17
N GLN A 288 15.08 17.21 -8.05
CA GLN A 288 14.88 17.83 -9.37
C GLN A 288 14.02 16.94 -10.25
N ALA A 289 14.14 15.61 -10.12
CA ALA A 289 13.32 14.67 -10.88
C ALA A 289 11.84 14.69 -10.46
N ILE A 290 11.51 15.04 -9.21
CA ILE A 290 10.12 15.00 -8.70
C ILE A 290 9.50 16.36 -8.42
N ASP A 291 10.28 17.38 -8.09
CA ASP A 291 9.85 18.74 -7.77
C ASP A 291 10.76 19.77 -8.46
N PRO A 292 10.83 19.78 -9.80
CA PRO A 292 11.72 20.68 -10.57
C PRO A 292 11.39 22.17 -10.40
N HIS A 293 10.20 22.48 -9.87
CA HIS A 293 9.75 23.85 -9.61
C HIS A 293 9.95 24.28 -8.16
N HIS A 294 10.60 23.43 -7.34
CA HIS A 294 10.93 23.74 -5.95
C HIS A 294 9.72 24.16 -5.10
N THR A 295 8.57 23.54 -5.32
CA THR A 295 7.35 23.81 -4.56
C THR A 295 7.47 23.41 -3.09
N GLY A 296 8.39 22.48 -2.79
CA GLY A 296 8.58 21.93 -1.45
C GLY A 296 7.54 20.88 -1.06
N HIS A 297 6.59 20.56 -1.95
CA HIS A 297 5.55 19.58 -1.69
C HIS A 297 5.45 18.58 -2.85
N VAL A 298 5.19 17.31 -2.53
CA VAL A 298 4.87 16.28 -3.52
C VAL A 298 3.64 15.50 -3.09
N ARG A 299 2.78 15.16 -4.06
CA ARG A 299 1.65 14.28 -3.82
C ARG A 299 2.17 12.86 -3.69
N TRP A 300 1.80 12.16 -2.62
CA TRP A 300 2.03 10.73 -2.49
C TRP A 300 0.77 9.95 -2.84
N GLY A 301 0.92 8.69 -3.21
CA GLY A 301 -0.19 7.81 -3.51
C GLY A 301 0.24 6.39 -3.82
N LEU A 302 -0.73 5.60 -4.24
CA LEU A 302 -0.57 4.19 -4.57
C LEU A 302 -1.16 3.95 -5.95
N THR A 303 -0.48 3.13 -6.75
CA THR A 303 -0.98 2.67 -8.05
C THR A 303 -0.84 1.16 -8.14
N ALA A 304 -1.77 0.49 -8.80
CA ALA A 304 -1.69 -0.93 -9.06
C ALA A 304 -2.27 -1.26 -10.43
N THR A 305 -1.79 -2.36 -11.01
CA THR A 305 -2.29 -2.90 -12.26
C THR A 305 -2.40 -4.41 -12.18
N THR A 306 -3.39 -4.96 -12.89
CA THR A 306 -3.59 -6.41 -13.03
C THR A 306 -3.64 -6.79 -14.50
N ASN A 307 -3.17 -7.99 -14.82
CA ASN A 307 -3.25 -8.62 -16.14
C ASN A 307 -4.51 -9.50 -16.24
N ARG A 308 -4.47 -10.55 -17.06
CA ARG A 308 -5.61 -11.46 -17.31
C ARG A 308 -6.06 -12.29 -16.11
N GLN A 309 -5.32 -12.30 -15.00
CA GLN A 309 -5.65 -13.11 -13.82
C GLN A 309 -6.35 -12.26 -12.75
N ASP A 310 -7.38 -12.85 -12.11
CA ASP A 310 -8.21 -12.17 -11.11
C ASP A 310 -7.46 -12.01 -9.79
N THR A 311 -6.61 -11.00 -9.65
CA THR A 311 -6.01 -10.67 -8.36
C THR A 311 -6.39 -9.29 -7.91
N THR A 312 -6.45 -9.16 -6.60
CA THR A 312 -6.91 -7.97 -5.92
C THR A 312 -5.72 -7.39 -5.20
N THR A 313 -5.47 -6.11 -5.45
CA THR A 313 -4.47 -5.36 -4.71
C THR A 313 -5.19 -4.50 -3.68
N LEU A 314 -5.06 -4.89 -2.42
CA LEU A 314 -5.64 -4.18 -1.29
C LEU A 314 -4.56 -3.42 -0.53
N VAL A 315 -4.91 -2.23 -0.05
CA VAL A 315 -4.02 -1.40 0.75
C VAL A 315 -4.79 -0.84 1.95
N VAL A 316 -4.17 -0.85 3.12
CA VAL A 316 -4.60 -0.05 4.27
C VAL A 316 -3.55 1.01 4.51
N VAL A 317 -3.96 2.27 4.67
CA VAL A 317 -3.06 3.33 5.13
C VAL A 317 -3.19 3.40 6.64
N ASP A 318 -2.08 3.30 7.36
CA ASP A 318 -2.07 3.44 8.83
C ASP A 318 -1.28 4.68 9.29
N GLN A 319 -0.43 5.25 8.43
CA GLN A 319 0.30 6.47 8.72
C GLN A 319 0.44 7.37 7.48
N THR A 320 0.18 8.66 7.65
CA THR A 320 0.26 9.67 6.59
C THR A 320 1.35 10.70 6.88
N PRO A 321 1.84 11.44 5.87
CA PRO A 321 2.78 12.52 6.10
C PRO A 321 2.24 13.53 7.10
N ALA A 322 3.07 13.93 8.06
CA ALA A 322 2.70 14.81 9.16
C ALA A 322 1.57 14.31 10.08
N ALA A 323 1.13 13.04 9.98
CA ALA A 323 0.33 12.45 11.05
C ALA A 323 1.07 12.65 12.38
N ALA A 324 0.32 13.04 13.42
CA ALA A 324 0.84 13.09 14.77
C ALA A 324 1.52 11.74 15.03
N GLN A 325 2.82 11.73 15.33
CA GLN A 325 3.50 10.52 15.78
C GLN A 325 2.99 10.25 17.19
N THR A 326 1.81 9.62 17.28
CA THR A 326 1.14 9.33 18.54
C THR A 326 1.77 8.09 19.15
N SER A 327 2.66 8.27 20.11
CA SER A 327 2.99 7.16 21.01
C SER A 327 1.94 7.12 22.10
N ALA A 328 1.17 6.03 22.17
CA ALA A 328 0.25 5.74 23.26
C ALA A 328 0.98 4.89 24.30
N VAL A 329 1.20 5.43 25.51
CA VAL A 329 1.58 4.61 26.66
C VAL A 329 0.32 4.27 27.42
N THR A 330 -0.03 2.99 27.48
CA THR A 330 -1.13 2.46 28.28
C THR A 330 -0.59 1.96 29.61
N GLN A 331 -1.14 2.50 30.70
CA GLN A 331 -0.88 1.98 32.05
C GLN A 331 -2.22 1.65 32.71
N LEU A 332 -2.40 0.38 33.07
CA LEU A 332 -3.54 -0.07 33.88
C LEU A 332 -3.09 -0.20 35.33
N THR A 333 -3.79 0.44 36.25
CA THR A 333 -3.48 0.43 37.69
C THR A 333 -4.73 0.03 38.47
N ASP A 334 -4.58 -0.94 39.36
CA ASP A 334 -5.57 -1.26 40.38
C ASP A 334 -5.44 -0.22 41.50
N LEU A 335 -6.45 0.65 41.60
CA LEU A 335 -6.52 1.73 42.58
C LEU A 335 -6.88 1.22 43.97
N THR A 336 -7.50 0.04 44.09
CA THR A 336 -7.82 -0.58 45.38
C THR A 336 -6.57 -1.23 45.97
N GLN A 337 -5.77 -1.88 45.14
CA GLN A 337 -4.56 -2.60 45.57
C GLN A 337 -3.26 -1.82 45.36
N HIS A 338 -3.35 -0.61 44.82
CA HIS A 338 -2.22 0.27 44.51
C HIS A 338 -1.10 -0.40 43.69
N ARG A 339 -1.48 -1.18 42.67
CA ARG A 339 -0.51 -1.93 41.84
C ARG A 339 -0.77 -1.81 40.35
N ALA A 340 0.29 -1.89 39.55
CA ALA A 340 0.17 -2.01 38.11
C ALA A 340 -0.47 -3.36 37.74
N VAL A 341 -1.38 -3.34 36.77
CA VAL A 341 -1.99 -4.53 36.18
C VAL A 341 -1.31 -4.75 34.83
N THR A 342 -0.57 -5.86 34.70
CA THR A 342 0.11 -6.25 33.47
C THR A 342 -0.55 -7.46 32.85
N THR A 343 -0.11 -7.87 31.66
CA THR A 343 -0.58 -9.10 31.02
C THR A 343 -0.43 -10.29 31.96
N GLY A 344 -1.51 -11.04 32.17
CA GLY A 344 -1.56 -12.21 33.07
C GLY A 344 -1.87 -11.90 34.53
N SER A 345 -1.97 -10.63 34.93
CA SER A 345 -2.40 -10.25 36.28
C SER A 345 -3.89 -10.55 36.50
N SER A 346 -4.24 -11.05 37.68
CA SER A 346 -5.63 -11.11 38.16
C SER A 346 -5.98 -9.82 38.92
N VAL A 347 -7.25 -9.44 38.86
CA VAL A 347 -7.83 -8.30 39.61
C VAL A 347 -9.00 -8.85 40.42
N ASN A 348 -9.17 -8.42 41.67
CA ASN A 348 -10.25 -8.95 42.50
C ASN A 348 -11.59 -8.33 42.11
N ALA A 349 -12.67 -9.09 42.34
CA ALA A 349 -14.01 -8.56 42.14
C ALA A 349 -14.27 -7.39 43.09
N GLY A 350 -14.68 -6.25 42.53
CA GLY A 350 -14.95 -5.02 43.28
C GLY A 350 -13.80 -4.00 43.27
N ASP A 351 -12.62 -4.37 42.77
CA ASP A 351 -11.50 -3.44 42.65
C ASP A 351 -11.79 -2.33 41.63
N ARG A 352 -11.32 -1.12 41.95
CA ARG A 352 -11.36 0.01 41.02
C ARG A 352 -10.09 -0.01 40.20
N VAL A 353 -10.21 0.01 38.88
CA VAL A 353 -9.07 0.08 37.96
C VAL A 353 -9.09 1.41 37.20
N SER A 354 -7.90 1.97 36.98
CA SER A 354 -7.68 3.15 36.14
C SER A 354 -6.82 2.79 34.93
N LEU A 355 -7.32 3.09 33.74
CA LEU A 355 -6.55 3.06 32.50
C LEU A 355 -6.09 4.48 32.19
N THR A 356 -4.78 4.68 32.20
CA THR A 356 -4.18 5.93 31.71
C THR A 356 -3.67 5.71 30.29
N LEU A 357 -4.15 6.53 29.36
CA LEU A 357 -3.68 6.58 27.98
C LEU A 357 -2.91 7.89 27.77
N ARG A 358 -1.57 7.83 27.73
CA ARG A 358 -0.75 9.01 27.45
C ARG A 358 -0.44 9.06 25.96
N LEU A 359 -0.96 10.07 25.28
CA LEU A 359 -0.78 10.28 23.86
C LEU A 359 0.21 11.43 23.67
N ALA A 360 1.42 11.14 23.20
CA ALA A 360 2.37 12.20 22.86
C ALA A 360 2.26 12.51 21.36
N ASN A 361 2.00 13.76 20.99
CA ASN A 361 2.14 14.21 19.61
C ASN A 361 3.53 14.82 19.41
N ARG A 362 4.41 14.11 18.70
CA ARG A 362 5.76 14.62 18.38
C ARG A 362 5.78 15.64 17.24
N ASN A 363 4.62 15.97 16.66
CA ASN A 363 4.45 17.02 15.65
C ASN A 363 3.47 18.11 16.16
N PRO A 364 3.97 19.22 16.73
CA PRO A 364 3.14 20.26 17.36
C PRO A 364 2.19 20.99 16.40
N GLN A 365 2.29 20.75 15.09
CA GLN A 365 1.42 21.33 14.05
C GLN A 365 0.41 20.33 13.48
N ALA A 366 0.45 19.06 13.91
CA ALA A 366 -0.53 18.06 13.50
C ALA A 366 -1.82 18.22 14.30
N THR A 367 -2.93 18.41 13.61
CA THR A 367 -4.27 18.35 14.22
C THR A 367 -4.59 16.91 14.60
N TRP A 368 -4.95 16.69 15.86
CA TRP A 368 -5.48 15.40 16.30
C TRP A 368 -6.81 15.14 15.57
N ALA A 369 -6.93 13.99 14.91
CA ALA A 369 -8.19 13.56 14.30
C ALA A 369 -8.55 12.16 14.82
N ALA A 370 -9.66 12.08 15.56
CA ALA A 370 -10.32 10.84 15.98
C ALA A 370 -9.40 9.76 16.55
N ILE A 371 -8.77 10.03 17.70
CA ILE A 371 -8.01 9.01 18.44
C ILE A 371 -9.02 8.03 19.05
N ALA A 372 -9.12 6.84 18.46
CA ALA A 372 -9.90 5.74 19.00
C ALA A 372 -8.93 4.74 19.66
N GLY A 373 -9.07 4.54 20.97
CA GLY A 373 -8.42 3.44 21.68
C GLY A 373 -9.43 2.35 21.99
N GLN A 374 -9.14 1.10 21.62
CA GLN A 374 -9.90 -0.05 22.08
C GLN A 374 -9.18 -0.70 23.27
N LEU A 375 -9.89 -0.86 24.39
CA LEU A 375 -9.45 -1.68 25.51
C LEU A 375 -10.19 -3.02 25.44
N ALA A 376 -9.49 -4.09 25.07
CA ALA A 376 -10.01 -5.44 25.18
C ALA A 376 -9.72 -6.00 26.58
N VAL A 377 -10.76 -6.24 27.38
CA VAL A 377 -10.64 -6.91 28.68
C VAL A 377 -11.39 -8.23 28.65
N SER A 378 -10.66 -9.34 28.79
CA SER A 378 -11.25 -10.67 28.91
C SER A 378 -11.49 -11.00 30.38
N LEU A 379 -12.76 -11.25 30.74
CA LEU A 379 -13.15 -11.65 32.09
C LEU A 379 -13.42 -13.15 32.15
N SER A 380 -12.89 -13.81 33.17
CA SER A 380 -13.29 -15.19 33.51
C SER A 380 -14.59 -15.23 34.30
N ARG A 381 -14.90 -14.21 35.13
CA ARG A 381 -16.17 -13.96 35.83
C ARG A 381 -16.35 -12.46 36.14
N GLY A 382 -17.53 -11.87 35.85
CA GLY A 382 -17.91 -10.52 36.29
C GLY A 382 -18.49 -9.59 35.20
N ARG A 383 -18.79 -8.34 35.57
CA ARG A 383 -19.17 -7.22 34.67
C ARG A 383 -18.36 -5.99 35.05
N PHE A 384 -17.84 -5.24 34.07
CA PHE A 384 -17.28 -3.91 34.31
C PHE A 384 -18.37 -2.84 34.27
N ARG A 385 -18.23 -1.83 35.11
CA ARG A 385 -18.97 -0.57 35.01
C ARG A 385 -17.95 0.55 34.84
N ILE A 386 -18.09 1.34 33.79
CA ILE A 386 -17.28 2.55 33.61
C ILE A 386 -17.84 3.60 34.57
N VAL A 387 -17.00 4.10 35.49
CA VAL A 387 -17.41 5.04 36.56
C VAL A 387 -16.99 6.49 36.25
N GLY A 388 -16.35 6.73 35.10
CA GLY A 388 -16.00 8.08 34.63
C GLY A 388 -15.04 8.05 33.46
N CYS A 389 -14.99 9.14 32.70
CA CYS A 389 -13.99 9.41 31.66
C CYS A 389 -13.63 10.90 31.78
N GLY A 390 -12.35 11.24 31.89
CA GLY A 390 -11.87 12.62 32.05
C GLY A 390 -10.60 12.85 31.23
N LEU A 391 -10.41 14.09 30.77
CA LEU A 391 -9.16 14.56 30.18
C LEU A 391 -8.27 15.07 31.32
N LEU A 392 -7.05 14.53 31.42
CA LEU A 392 -6.03 15.07 32.33
C LEU A 392 -5.27 16.17 31.58
N GLU A 393 -5.29 17.39 32.12
CA GLU A 393 -4.50 18.50 31.57
C GLU A 393 -3.03 18.39 31.99
N ASP A 394 -2.12 19.03 31.25
CA ASP A 394 -0.65 18.87 31.37
C ASP A 394 -0.10 19.22 32.76
N GLU A 395 -0.85 20.00 33.55
CA GLU A 395 -0.54 20.37 34.94
C GLU A 395 -0.78 19.22 35.94
N GLU A 396 -1.87 18.45 35.78
CA GLU A 396 -2.16 17.29 36.65
C GLU A 396 -1.12 16.18 36.46
N LEU A 397 -0.61 16.01 35.24
CA LEU A 397 0.44 15.03 34.93
C LEU A 397 1.79 15.35 35.62
N ARG A 398 2.03 16.61 35.99
CA ARG A 398 3.22 17.02 36.75
C ARG A 398 3.04 16.80 38.25
N GLN A 399 1.86 17.07 38.79
CA GLN A 399 1.54 16.84 40.20
C GLN A 399 1.64 15.34 40.56
N ASP A 400 1.16 14.47 39.67
CA ASP A 400 1.17 13.01 39.87
C ASP A 400 2.60 12.41 39.83
N VAL A 401 3.58 13.14 39.25
CA VAL A 401 5.02 12.80 39.27
C VAL A 401 5.71 13.39 40.51
N VAL A 402 5.30 14.58 40.97
CA VAL A 402 5.84 15.23 42.16
C VAL A 402 5.42 14.51 43.44
N ASP A 403 4.18 14.02 43.51
CA ASP A 403 3.68 13.29 44.68
C ASP A 403 4.30 11.89 44.82
N ARG A 404 4.78 11.28 43.73
CA ARG A 404 5.52 9.99 43.77
C ARG A 404 6.98 10.12 44.19
N ASN A 405 7.58 11.32 44.11
CA ASN A 405 8.97 11.57 44.52
C ASN A 405 9.10 12.07 45.97
N ARG A 406 7.99 12.23 46.71
CA ARG A 406 8.03 12.41 48.16
C ARG A 406 8.07 11.05 48.85
N ASN A 407 9.28 10.57 49.07
CA ASN A 407 9.57 9.44 49.94
C ASN A 407 9.05 9.75 51.37
N PRO A 408 8.30 8.87 52.05
CA PRO A 408 8.08 9.03 53.48
C PRO A 408 9.37 8.64 54.20
N VAL A 409 10.11 9.66 54.65
CA VAL A 409 11.09 9.50 55.72
C VAL A 409 10.33 9.63 57.04
N ALA A 410 10.38 8.54 57.81
CA ALA A 410 10.10 8.32 59.24
C ALA A 410 9.06 7.21 59.46
#